data_AF-A0A919AQQ5-F1
#
_entry.id   AF-A0A919AQQ5-F1
#
_cell.length_a   1.000
_cell.length_b   1.000
_cell.length_c   1.000
_cell.angle_alpha   90.00
_cell.angle_beta   90.00
_cell.angle_gamma   90.00
#
_symmetry.space_group_name_H-M   'P 1'
#
loop_
_entity.id
_entity.type
_entity.pdbx_description
1 polymer ?
#
loop_
_entity_poly.entity_id
_entity_poly.type
_entity_poly.pdbx_seq_one_letter_code
_entity_poly.pdbx_strand_id
1 'polypeptide(L)'
;MTIHHNQPGDDSPWWEHVCARDVLRIIAAWDHLRLHIPASTRQPTVYLHQRTRLPLHLLRDLQQTRTVCAHPHIRPLTQSDLDRALVTAYHALARL
;
A
#
# COMPACT_ATOMS: atom_id res chain seq x y z
N MET A 1 7.25 8.17 44.71
CA MET A 1 7.62 9.00 43.54
C MET A 1 7.33 8.19 42.29
N THR A 2 6.23 8.50 41.62
CA THR A 2 5.79 7.84 40.40
C THR A 2 6.59 8.45 39.24
N ILE A 3 7.54 7.69 38.68
CA ILE A 3 8.28 8.11 37.50
C ILE A 3 7.34 7.93 36.30
N HIS A 4 6.72 9.03 35.88
CA HIS A 4 6.07 9.11 34.58
C HIS A 4 7.14 8.87 33.50
N HIS A 5 7.11 7.68 32.91
CA HIS A 5 7.80 7.44 31.64
C HIS A 5 7.06 8.23 30.58
N ASN A 6 7.44 9.49 30.40
CA ASN A 6 7.20 10.22 29.17
C ASN A 6 7.94 9.45 28.07
N GLN A 7 7.24 8.55 27.38
CA GLN A 7 7.67 8.16 26.04
C GLN A 7 7.74 9.45 25.24
N PRO A 8 8.91 9.83 24.68
CA PRO A 8 8.91 10.85 23.65
C PRO A 8 8.03 10.31 22.53
N GLY A 9 6.97 11.05 22.21
CA GLY A 9 6.19 10.82 21.00
C GLY A 9 7.19 10.92 19.85
N ASP A 10 7.50 9.77 19.27
CA ASP A 10 8.29 9.71 18.06
C ASP A 10 7.35 10.20 16.94
N ASP A 11 7.28 11.53 16.78
CA ASP A 11 6.53 12.21 15.70
C ASP A 11 7.16 11.92 14.32
N SER A 12 8.20 11.08 14.28
CA SER A 12 8.80 10.54 13.08
C SER A 12 7.74 9.80 12.25
N PRO A 13 7.56 10.20 10.98
CA PRO A 13 6.58 9.55 10.12
C PRO A 13 6.95 8.07 9.88
N TRP A 14 5.95 7.18 9.83
CA TRP A 14 6.18 5.72 9.86
C TRP A 14 7.12 5.18 8.76
N TRP A 15 7.29 5.91 7.66
CA TRP A 15 8.17 5.51 6.57
C TRP A 15 9.66 5.55 6.94
N GLU A 16 10.02 6.20 8.05
CA GLU A 16 11.37 6.15 8.61
C GLU A 16 11.68 4.76 9.22
N HIS A 17 10.65 3.97 9.54
CA HIS A 17 10.78 2.65 10.16
C HIS A 17 10.56 1.48 9.19
N VAL A 18 10.51 1.76 7.89
CA VAL A 18 10.30 0.76 6.83
C VAL A 18 11.27 0.99 5.68
N CYS A 19 11.37 0.02 4.76
CA CYS A 19 12.24 0.18 3.61
C CYS A 19 11.67 1.21 2.61
N ALA A 20 12.34 2.35 2.45
CA ALA A 20 11.98 3.38 1.47
C ALA A 20 11.88 2.84 0.03
N ARG A 21 12.71 1.85 -0.31
CA ARG A 21 12.65 1.18 -1.63
C ARG A 21 11.31 0.50 -1.85
N ASP A 22 10.74 -0.12 -0.83
CA ASP A 22 9.49 -0.86 -0.93
C ASP A 22 8.28 0.08 -0.99
N VAL A 23 8.35 1.21 -0.27
CA VAL A 23 7.39 2.32 -0.42
C VAL A 23 7.32 2.79 -1.88
N LEU A 24 8.48 3.07 -2.49
CA LEU A 24 8.56 3.50 -3.90
C LEU A 24 8.04 2.41 -4.86
N ARG A 25 8.37 1.14 -4.60
CA ARG A 25 7.90 0.01 -5.41
C ARG A 25 6.38 -0.16 -5.34
N ILE A 26 5.75 0.05 -4.19
CA ILE A 26 4.28 -0.03 -4.05
C ILE A 26 3.61 1.07 -4.87
N ILE A 27 4.11 2.31 -4.77
CA ILE A 27 3.59 3.43 -5.57
C ILE A 27 3.71 3.11 -7.06
N ALA A 28 4.91 2.71 -7.51
CA ALA A 28 5.17 2.39 -8.90
C ALA A 28 4.34 1.20 -9.41
N ALA A 29 4.20 0.13 -8.61
CA ALA A 29 3.44 -1.06 -9.01
C ALA A 29 1.94 -0.77 -9.16
N TRP A 30 1.36 0.01 -8.25
CA TRP A 30 -0.04 0.43 -8.38
C TRP A 30 -0.26 1.36 -9.58
N ASP A 31 0.65 2.31 -9.79
CA ASP A 31 0.55 3.23 -10.92
C ASP A 31 0.70 2.47 -12.25
N HIS A 32 1.55 1.44 -12.32
CA HIS A 32 1.62 0.52 -13.46
C HIS A 32 0.30 -0.24 -13.66
N LEU A 33 -0.28 -0.83 -12.61
CA LEU A 33 -1.60 -1.47 -12.70
C LEU A 33 -2.67 -0.53 -13.27
N ARG A 34 -2.65 0.75 -12.87
CA ARG A 34 -3.59 1.76 -13.37
C ARG A 34 -3.48 2.00 -14.88
N LEU A 35 -2.33 1.79 -15.50
CA LEU A 35 -2.18 1.94 -16.96
C LEU A 35 -3.02 0.91 -17.74
N HIS A 36 -3.32 -0.24 -17.14
CA HIS A 36 -4.15 -1.29 -17.74
C HIS A 36 -5.65 -1.10 -17.47
N ILE A 37 -6.03 -0.09 -16.67
CA ILE A 37 -7.42 0.15 -16.29
C ILE A 37 -7.99 1.23 -17.21
N PRO A 38 -9.11 0.97 -17.92
CA PRO A 38 -9.75 1.99 -18.75
C PRO A 38 -10.11 3.23 -17.93
N ALA A 39 -9.87 4.42 -18.48
CA ALA A 39 -10.10 5.70 -17.78
C ALA A 39 -11.56 5.92 -17.32
N SER A 40 -12.54 5.24 -17.96
CA SER A 40 -13.95 5.29 -17.58
C SER A 40 -14.28 4.44 -16.34
N THR A 41 -13.33 3.65 -15.82
CA THR A 41 -13.55 2.73 -14.70
C THR A 41 -13.64 3.50 -13.38
N ARG A 42 -14.84 3.56 -12.80
CA ARG A 42 -15.06 4.17 -11.47
C ARG A 42 -14.51 3.34 -10.31
N GLN A 43 -14.32 2.03 -10.49
CA GLN A 43 -13.88 1.10 -9.45
C GLN A 43 -12.68 0.27 -9.91
N PRO A 44 -11.45 0.80 -9.80
CA PRO A 44 -10.22 0.14 -10.26
C PRO A 44 -10.00 -1.26 -9.68
N THR A 45 -10.27 -1.44 -8.38
CA THR A 45 -10.10 -2.72 -7.69
C THR A 45 -11.10 -3.78 -8.13
N VAL A 46 -12.32 -3.40 -8.49
CA VAL A 46 -13.33 -4.33 -9.05
C VAL A 46 -12.94 -4.76 -10.45
N TYR A 47 -12.45 -3.84 -11.28
CA TYR A 47 -11.92 -4.16 -12.61
C TYR A 47 -10.73 -5.13 -12.52
N LEU A 48 -9.75 -4.82 -11.66
CA LEU A 48 -8.59 -5.69 -11.45
C LEU A 48 -8.99 -7.05 -10.89
N HIS A 49 -9.99 -7.13 -10.00
CA HIS A 49 -10.51 -8.39 -9.50
C HIS A 49 -11.02 -9.29 -10.64
N GLN A 50 -11.82 -8.70 -11.55
CA GLN A 50 -12.36 -9.43 -12.71
C GLN A 50 -11.25 -9.90 -13.67
N ARG A 51 -10.21 -9.10 -13.86
CA ARG A 51 -9.09 -9.43 -14.76
C ARG A 51 -8.09 -10.43 -14.18
N THR A 52 -7.66 -10.22 -12.94
CA THR A 52 -6.57 -10.98 -12.32
C THR A 52 -7.05 -12.16 -11.47
N ARG A 53 -8.37 -12.26 -11.20
CA ARG A 53 -8.97 -13.23 -10.27
C ARG A 53 -8.39 -13.18 -8.85
N LEU A 54 -7.75 -12.07 -8.47
CA LEU A 54 -7.30 -11.87 -7.10
C LEU A 54 -8.48 -11.46 -6.20
N PRO A 55 -8.50 -11.89 -4.92
CA PRO A 55 -9.52 -11.45 -3.98
C PRO A 55 -9.63 -9.92 -3.89
N LEU A 56 -10.85 -9.40 -3.91
CA LEU A 56 -11.11 -7.97 -3.90
C LEU A 56 -10.54 -7.26 -2.67
N HIS A 57 -10.52 -7.93 -1.50
CA HIS A 57 -9.95 -7.36 -0.29
C HIS A 57 -8.44 -7.11 -0.41
N LEU A 58 -7.68 -8.00 -1.06
CA LEU A 58 -6.24 -7.79 -1.27
C LEU A 58 -5.97 -6.59 -2.20
N LEU A 59 -6.79 -6.43 -3.24
CA LEU A 59 -6.67 -5.29 -4.15
C LEU A 59 -7.04 -3.95 -3.47
N ARG A 60 -8.03 -3.96 -2.58
CA ARG A 60 -8.36 -2.79 -1.74
C ARG A 60 -7.24 -2.48 -0.77
N ASP A 61 -6.67 -3.49 -0.12
CA ASP A 61 -5.54 -3.33 0.79
C ASP A 61 -4.31 -2.76 0.06
N LEU A 62 -4.02 -3.23 -1.16
CA LEU A 62 -2.98 -2.64 -2.01
C LEU A 62 -3.26 -1.17 -2.33
N GLN A 63 -4.47 -0.83 -2.76
CA GLN A 63 -4.85 0.57 -3.05
C GLN A 63 -4.72 1.46 -1.80
N GLN A 64 -5.13 0.97 -0.64
CA GLN A 64 -5.01 1.68 0.63
C GLN A 64 -3.55 1.85 1.01
N THR A 65 -2.74 0.80 0.93
CA THR A 65 -1.31 0.83 1.25
C THR A 65 -0.59 1.84 0.37
N ARG A 66 -0.89 1.88 -0.94
CA ARG A 66 -0.35 2.92 -1.83
C ARG A 66 -0.77 4.32 -1.44
N THR A 67 -2.02 4.51 -1.01
CA THR A 67 -2.52 5.83 -0.56
C THR A 67 -1.75 6.31 0.67
N VAL A 68 -1.51 5.41 1.62
CA VAL A 68 -0.72 5.70 2.83
C VAL A 68 0.75 5.94 2.48
N CYS A 69 1.35 5.16 1.57
CA CYS A 69 2.71 5.38 1.05
C CYS A 69 2.89 6.78 0.44
N ALA A 70 1.86 7.32 -0.20
CA ALA A 70 1.88 8.68 -0.73
C ALA A 70 1.61 9.78 0.33
N HIS A 71 1.11 9.40 1.51
CA HIS A 71 0.74 10.33 2.58
C HIS A 71 1.08 9.71 3.95
N PRO A 72 2.35 9.80 4.35
CA PRO A 72 2.84 9.06 5.50
C PRO A 72 2.23 9.47 6.85
N HIS A 73 1.47 10.55 6.93
CA HIS A 73 0.81 10.96 8.17
C HIS A 73 -0.59 10.36 8.35
N ILE A 74 -1.14 9.65 7.34
CA ILE A 74 -2.52 9.15 7.38
C ILE A 74 -2.69 7.98 8.35
N ARG A 75 -1.74 7.03 8.36
CA ARG A 75 -1.79 5.83 9.19
C ARG A 75 -0.41 5.19 9.25
N PRO A 76 0.02 4.61 10.39
CA PRO A 76 1.23 3.82 10.45
C PRO A 76 1.12 2.54 9.60
N LEU A 77 2.23 2.16 8.96
CA LEU A 77 2.41 0.86 8.31
C LEU A 77 3.65 0.17 8.84
N THR A 78 3.62 -1.15 8.84
CA THR A 78 4.77 -2.01 9.13
C THR A 78 5.42 -2.50 7.84
N GLN A 79 6.67 -2.99 7.90
CA GLN A 79 7.31 -3.63 6.75
C GLN A 79 6.47 -4.82 6.22
N SER A 80 5.82 -5.58 7.11
CA SER A 80 4.94 -6.70 6.71
C SER A 80 3.74 -6.25 5.88
N ASP A 81 3.20 -5.05 6.13
CA ASP A 81 2.11 -4.48 5.32
C ASP A 81 2.60 -4.18 3.90
N LEU A 82 3.82 -3.63 3.79
CA LEU A 82 4.45 -3.33 2.50
C LEU A 82 4.73 -4.62 1.72
N ASP A 83 5.29 -5.64 2.38
CA ASP A 83 5.61 -6.93 1.75
C ASP A 83 4.34 -7.59 1.19
N ARG A 84 3.25 -7.61 1.97
CA ARG A 84 1.96 -8.15 1.51
C ARG A 84 1.40 -7.38 0.33
N ALA A 85 1.50 -6.05 0.36
CA ALA A 85 1.05 -5.20 -0.75
C ALA A 85 1.89 -5.44 -2.00
N LEU A 86 3.22 -5.56 -1.89
CA LEU A 86 4.12 -5.87 -3.00
C LEU A 86 3.79 -7.22 -3.64
N VAL A 87 3.64 -8.27 -2.83
CA VAL A 87 3.26 -9.61 -3.32
C VAL A 87 1.93 -9.54 -4.08
N THR A 88 0.95 -8.83 -3.52
CA THR A 88 -0.35 -8.64 -4.18
C THR A 88 -0.20 -7.89 -5.51
N ALA A 89 0.59 -6.82 -5.55
CA ALA A 89 0.79 -6.01 -6.74
C ALA A 89 1.50 -6.79 -7.87
N TYR A 90 2.56 -7.52 -7.53
CA TYR A 90 3.28 -8.35 -8.50
C TYR A 90 2.43 -9.51 -9.01
N HIS A 91 1.62 -10.14 -8.16
CA HIS A 91 0.65 -11.14 -8.61
C HIS A 91 -0.41 -10.55 -9.53
N ALA A 92 -0.87 -9.33 -9.28
CA ALA A 92 -1.83 -8.65 -10.13
C ALA A 92 -1.20 -8.36 -11.50
N LEU A 93 0.00 -7.79 -11.53
CA LEU A 93 0.73 -7.48 -12.77
C LEU A 93 1.03 -8.74 -13.60
N ALA A 94 1.42 -9.85 -12.96
CA ALA A 94 1.70 -11.10 -13.65
C ALA A 94 0.46 -11.77 -14.29
N ARG A 95 -0.75 -11.28 -13.99
CA ARG A 95 -2.03 -11.83 -14.48
C ARG A 95 -2.80 -10.90 -15.40
N LEU A 96 -2.26 -9.70 -15.71
CA LEU A 96 -2.82 -8.78 -16.69
C LEU A 96 -2.41 -9.17 -18.10
#